data_AF-A0AAX2G2H5-F1
#
_entry.id   AF-A0AAX2G2H5-F1
#
_cell.length_a   1.000
_cell.length_b   1.000
_cell.length_c   1.000
_cell.angle_alpha   90.00
_cell.angle_beta   90.00
_cell.angle_gamma   90.00
#
_symmetry.space_group_name_H-M   'P 1'
#
loop_
_entity.id
_entity.type
_entity.pdbx_description
1 polymer ?
#
loop_
_entity_poly.entity_id
_entity_poly.type
_entity_poly.pdbx_seq_one_letter_code
_entity_poly.pdbx_strand_id
1 'polypeptide(L)' 'MRNSPLFMAALYFLLGCIFTRFAITNVTDTIWNMWTILFAVMATIDFNLALRLILIKFTKKKQ' A
#
# COMPACT_ATOMS: atom_id res chain seq x y z
N MET A 1 -9.45 20.91 11.04
CA MET A 1 -8.94 20.30 9.81
C MET A 1 -9.13 18.79 9.93
N ARG A 2 -10.22 18.26 9.36
CA ARG A 2 -10.64 16.86 9.54
C ARG A 2 -9.89 16.03 8.49
N ASN A 3 -8.76 15.42 8.87
CA ASN A 3 -8.00 14.51 8.00
C ASN A 3 -8.96 13.46 7.44
N SER A 4 -9.38 13.63 6.19
CA SER A 4 -10.36 12.74 5.57
C SER A 4 -9.73 11.36 5.50
N PRO A 5 -10.26 10.34 6.19
CA PRO A 5 -9.66 9.01 6.22
C PRO A 5 -9.47 8.41 4.82
N LEU A 6 -10.24 8.89 3.84
CA LEU A 6 -10.09 8.57 2.42
C LEU A 6 -8.80 9.07 1.80
N PHE A 7 -8.41 10.30 2.13
CA PHE A 7 -7.22 10.90 1.52
C PHE A 7 -5.98 10.11 1.96
N MET A 8 -5.92 9.72 3.23
CA MET A 8 -4.84 8.83 3.69
C MET A 8 -4.92 7.45 3.06
N ALA A 9 -6.11 6.85 2.91
CA ALA A 9 -6.24 5.56 2.22
C ALA A 9 -5.72 5.62 0.77
N ALA A 10 -6.07 6.68 0.04
CA ALA A 10 -5.61 6.89 -1.33
C ALA A 10 -4.08 7.10 -1.39
N LEU A 11 -3.51 7.84 -0.43
CA LEU A 11 -2.06 8.02 -0.34
C LEU A 11 -1.33 6.71 -0.04
N TYR A 12 -1.79 5.91 0.92
CA TYR A 12 -1.19 4.60 1.21
C TYR A 12 -1.29 3.66 0.01
N PHE A 13 -2.43 3.65 -0.69
CA PHE A 13 -2.58 2.85 -1.91
C PHE A 13 -1.59 3.28 -3.00
N LEU A 14 -1.45 4.59 -3.23
CA LEU A 14 -0.54 5.14 -4.22
C LEU A 14 0.92 4.87 -3.85
N LEU A 15 1.27 4.98 -2.58
CA LEU A 15 2.60 4.67 -2.07
C LEU A 15 2.94 3.17 -2.24
N GLY A 16 1.98 2.27 -1.96
CA GLY A 16 2.12 0.84 -2.21
C GLY A 16 2.38 0.51 -3.69
N CYS A 17 1.72 1.20 -4.62
CA CYS A 17 1.99 1.08 -6.06
C CYS A 17 3.42 1.53 -6.41
N ILE A 18 3.91 2.62 -5.80
CA ILE A 18 5.29 3.09 -6.01
C ILE A 18 6.29 2.05 -5.50
N PHE A 19 6.11 1.52 -4.29
CA PHE A 19 6.98 0.48 -3.76
C PHE A 19 6.95 -0.81 -4.60
N THR A 20 5.80 -1.19 -5.14
CA THR A 20 5.69 -2.32 -6.06
C THR A 20 6.51 -2.08 -7.33
N ARG A 21 6.46 -0.86 -7.90
CA ARG A 21 7.28 -0.50 -9.06
C ARG A 21 8.77 -0.55 -8.74
N PHE A 22 9.18 -0.08 -7.55
CA PHE A 22 10.56 -0.21 -7.10
C PHE A 22 10.99 -1.67 -6.93
N ALA A 23 10.12 -2.53 -6.38
CA ALA A 23 10.40 -3.95 -6.24
C ALA A 23 10.67 -4.62 -7.60
N ILE A 24 9.86 -4.28 -8.61
CA ILE A 24 9.99 -4.80 -9.98
C ILE A 24 11.29 -4.31 -10.62
N THR A 25 11.61 -3.01 -10.53
CA THR A 25 12.84 -2.47 -11.13
C THR A 25 14.11 -3.02 -10.45
N ASN A 26 14.04 -3.36 -9.16
CA ASN A 26 15.17 -3.93 -8.43
C ASN A 26 15.31 -5.45 -8.60
N VAL A 27 14.40 -6.11 -9.32
CA VAL A 27 14.56 -7.51 -9.67
C VAL A 27 15.63 -7.61 -10.77
N THR A 28 16.88 -7.85 -10.36
CA THR A 28 17.99 -7.99 -11.32
C THR A 28 18.05 -9.40 -11.88
N ASP A 29 18.17 -10.40 -11.00
CA ASP A 29 18.38 -11.80 -11.40
C ASP A 29 17.36 -12.75 -10.78
N THR A 30 16.91 -12.48 -9.55
CA THR A 30 15.94 -13.30 -8.84
C THR A 30 15.04 -12.46 -7.96
N ILE A 31 13.81 -12.96 -7.72
CA ILE A 31 12.84 -12.36 -6.79
C ILE A 31 13.35 -12.41 -5.34
N TRP A 32 14.37 -13.24 -5.08
CA TRP A 32 15.01 -13.42 -3.77
C TRP A 32 15.99 -12.30 -3.37
N ASN A 33 16.11 -11.26 -4.18
CA ASN A 33 16.91 -10.10 -3.82
C ASN A 33 16.35 -9.44 -2.54
N MET A 34 17.21 -9.20 -1.55
CA MET A 34 16.86 -8.56 -0.27
C MET A 34 16.05 -7.27 -0.48
N TRP A 35 16.42 -6.45 -1.48
CA TRP A 35 15.72 -5.20 -1.80
C TRP A 35 14.31 -5.45 -2.35
N THR A 36 14.14 -6.42 -3.24
CA THR A 36 12.85 -6.79 -3.81
C THR A 36 11.89 -7.27 -2.73
N ILE A 37 12.35 -8.12 -1.81
CA ILE A 37 11.55 -8.62 -0.69
C ILE A 37 11.19 -7.46 0.25
N LEU A 38 12.13 -6.58 0.59
CA LEU A 38 11.87 -5.41 1.44
C LEU A 38 10.79 -4.51 0.85
N PHE A 39 10.89 -4.16 -0.43
CA PHE A 39 9.89 -3.34 -1.11
C PHE A 39 8.53 -4.04 -1.24
N ALA A 40 8.51 -5.36 -1.44
CA ALA A 40 7.28 -6.14 -1.48
C ALA A 40 6.56 -6.17 -0.11
N VAL A 41 7.33 -6.31 0.99
CA VAL A 41 6.78 -6.27 2.36
C VAL A 41 6.23 -4.88 2.68
N MET A 42 6.97 -3.82 2.36
CA MET A 42 6.50 -2.43 2.51
C MET A 42 5.20 -2.19 1.75
N ALA A 43 5.16 -2.56 0.46
CA ALA A 43 3.97 -2.44 -0.37
C ALA A 43 2.77 -3.19 0.24
N THR A 44 2.99 -4.39 0.79
CA THR A 44 1.93 -5.18 1.43
C THR A 44 1.33 -4.47 2.65
N ILE A 45 2.16 -3.85 3.48
CA ILE A 45 1.72 -3.09 4.66
C ILE A 45 0.89 -1.88 4.22
N ASP A 46 1.37 -1.13 3.22
CA ASP A 46 0.68 0.04 2.67
C ASP A 46 -0.69 -0.33 2.08
N PHE A 47 -0.74 -1.41 1.29
CA PHE A 47 -2.01 -1.91 0.74
C PHE A 47 -2.97 -2.37 1.83
N ASN A 48 -2.49 -3.06 2.87
CA ASN A 48 -3.32 -3.48 3.99
C ASN A 48 -3.91 -2.29 4.75
N LEU A 49 -3.12 -1.24 5.00
CA LEU A 49 -3.57 0.01 5.62
C LEU A 49 -4.62 0.72 4.75
N ALA A 50 -4.37 0.84 3.44
CA ALA A 50 -5.31 1.43 2.50
C ALA A 50 -6.64 0.66 2.48
N LEU A 51 -6.57 -0.68 2.39
CA LEU A 51 -7.73 -1.56 2.32
C LEU A 51 -8.54 -1.52 3.62
N ARG A 52 -7.88 -1.48 4.78
CA ARG A 52 -8.53 -1.29 6.09
C ARG A 52 -9.29 0.02 6.18
N LEU A 53 -8.69 1.13 5.74
CA LEU A 53 -9.32 2.44 5.75
C LEU A 53 -10.53 2.52 4.80
N ILE A 54 -10.41 1.89 3.62
CA ILE A 54 -11.50 1.76 2.66
C ILE A 54 -12.66 0.94 3.27
N LEU A 55 -12.37 -0.24 3.85
CA LEU A 55 -13.35 -1.09 4.52
C LEU A 55 -14.10 -0.35 5.64
N ILE A 56 -13.39 0.35 6.52
CA ILE A 56 -14.01 1.14 7.61
C ILE A 56 -15.03 2.14 7.04
N LYS A 57 -14.72 2.75 5.90
CA LYS A 57 -15.63 3.72 5.27
C LYS A 57 -16.83 3.07 4.59
N PHE A 58 -16.65 1.91 3.95
CA PHE A 58 -17.77 1.13 3.40
C PHE A 58 -18.70 0.64 4.50
N THR A 59 -18.17 0.16 5.62
CA THR A 59 -18.96 -0.29 6.78
C THR A 59 -19.72 0.88 7.42
N LYS A 60 -19.09 2.05 7.59
CA LYS A 60 -19.76 3.24 8.15
C LYS A 60 -20.80 3.88 7.22
N LYS A 61 -20.81 3.57 5.93
CA LYS A 61 -21.86 4.02 5.00
C LYS A 61 -23.14 3.18 5.09
N LYS A 62 -23.10 2.03 5.79
CA LYS A 62 -24.25 1.13 5.98
C LYS A 62 -24.99 1.35 7.33
N GLN A 63 -24.55 2.31 8.14
CA GLN A 63 -25.24 2.75 9.35
C GLN A 63 -25.96 4.07 9.12
#